data_AF-A0A953RBU4-F1
#
_entry.id   AF-A0A953RBU4-F1
#
_cell.length_a   1.000
_cell.length_b   1.000
_cell.length_c   1.000
_cell.angle_alpha   90.00
_cell.angle_beta   90.00
_cell.angle_gamma   90.00
#
_symmetry.space_group_name_H-M   'P 1'
#
loop_
_entity.id
_entity.type
_entity.pdbx_description
1 polymer ?
#
loop_
_entity_poly.entity_id
_entity_poly.type
_entity_poly.pdbx_seq_one_letter_code
_entity_poly.pdbx_strand_id
1 'polypeptide(L)'
;GELRIVLERAIDALPDTYRLVFVLRAVEGLSVAETARCLDIGTEAVKTRLHRARSLLRKDLQQRAGVVSAQVFPFHLSRCDRVVEAVFRRIGSRSEGTLISEQPTT
;
A
#
# COMPACT_ATOMS: atom_id res chain seq x y z
N GLY A 1 -7.46 16.10 9.88
CA GLY A 1 -7.72 15.36 8.63
C GLY A 1 -7.95 13.90 8.96
N GLU A 2 -8.87 13.24 8.26
CA GLU A 2 -9.26 11.85 8.50
C GLU A 2 -8.07 10.87 8.44
N LEU A 3 -7.15 11.07 7.49
CA LEU A 3 -5.92 10.28 7.37
C LEU A 3 -5.04 10.36 8.63
N ARG A 4 -4.99 11.53 9.30
CA ARG A 4 -4.21 11.71 10.53
C ARG A 4 -4.75 10.82 11.65
N ILE A 5 -6.07 10.76 11.81
CA ILE A 5 -6.73 9.95 12.84
C ILE A 5 -6.48 8.46 12.61
N VAL A 6 -6.51 8.01 11.34
CA VAL A 6 -6.20 6.62 10.98
C VAL A 6 -4.75 6.28 11.35
N LEU A 7 -3.81 7.19 11.06
CA LEU A 7 -2.40 6.98 11.37
C LEU A 7 -2.14 6.97 12.89
N GLU A 8 -2.71 7.92 13.64
CA GLU A 8 -2.62 7.98 15.10
C GLU A 8 -3.11 6.67 15.74
N ARG A 9 -4.29 6.18 15.32
CA ARG A 9 -4.85 4.91 15.79
C ARG A 9 -3.98 3.69 15.44
N ALA A 10 -3.35 3.71 14.27
CA ALA A 10 -2.45 2.64 13.85
C ALA A 10 -1.16 2.63 14.69
N ILE A 11 -0.63 3.82 15.02
CA ILE A 11 0.52 3.98 15.92
C ILE A 11 0.17 3.52 17.33
N ASP A 12 -1.01 3.88 17.85
CA ASP A 12 -1.46 3.46 19.18
C ASP A 12 -1.72 1.95 19.30
N ALA A 13 -2.02 1.28 18.19
CA ALA A 13 -2.18 -0.17 18.17
C ALA A 13 -0.85 -0.94 18.20
N LEU A 14 0.31 -0.27 18.05
CA LEU A 14 1.60 -0.92 18.16
C LEU A 14 1.89 -1.32 19.61
N PRO A 15 2.53 -2.48 19.85
CA PRO A 15 3.13 -2.80 21.14
C PRO A 15 4.08 -1.68 21.60
N ASP A 16 4.04 -1.34 22.89
CA ASP A 16 4.75 -0.19 23.47
C ASP A 16 6.23 -0.15 23.09
N THR A 17 6.90 -1.29 23.14
CA THR A 17 8.32 -1.45 22.79
C THR A 17 8.66 -0.98 21.36
N TYR A 18 7.72 -1.13 20.43
CA TYR A 18 7.86 -0.70 19.04
C TYR A 18 7.34 0.71 18.82
N ARG A 19 6.26 1.08 19.52
CA ARG A 19 5.65 2.41 19.48
C ARG A 19 6.63 3.49 19.94
N LEU A 20 7.28 3.30 21.10
CA LEU A 20 8.27 4.23 21.64
C LEU A 20 9.43 4.47 20.66
N VAL A 21 10.00 3.39 20.11
CA VAL A 21 11.08 3.50 19.12
C VAL A 21 10.61 4.22 17.86
N PHE A 22 9.39 3.95 17.39
CA PHE A 22 8.84 4.60 16.21
C PHE A 22 8.60 6.09 16.43
N VAL A 23 7.97 6.48 17.55
CA VAL A 23 7.70 7.89 17.88
C VAL A 23 9.00 8.68 17.97
N LEU A 24 9.97 8.22 18.76
CA LEU A 24 11.25 8.91 18.90
C LEU A 24 12.00 9.08 17.56
N ARG A 25 11.95 8.07 16.68
CA ARG A 25 12.69 8.08 15.41
C ARG A 25 11.97 8.78 14.26
N ALA A 26 10.65 8.62 14.15
CA ALA A 26 9.87 9.03 12.99
C ALA A 26 9.02 10.28 13.24
N VAL A 27 8.66 10.56 14.50
CA VAL A 27 7.87 11.74 14.89
C VAL A 27 8.79 12.81 15.46
N GLU A 28 9.61 12.45 16.45
CA GLU A 28 10.51 13.40 17.12
C GLU A 28 11.86 13.60 16.39
N GLY A 29 12.20 12.71 15.47
CA GLY A 29 13.40 12.84 14.63
C GLY A 29 14.74 12.56 15.32
N LEU A 30 14.75 11.94 16.50
CA LEU A 30 15.99 11.59 17.22
C LEU A 30 16.85 10.64 16.38
N SER A 31 18.17 10.70 16.56
CA SER A 31 19.10 9.73 15.99
C SER A 31 18.96 8.33 16.62
N VAL A 32 19.54 7.30 15.99
CA VAL A 32 19.56 5.93 16.54
C VAL A 32 20.30 5.90 17.88
N ALA A 33 21.40 6.66 17.99
CA ALA A 33 22.21 6.71 19.21
C ALA A 33 21.50 7.45 20.35
N GLU A 34 20.78 8.53 20.06
CA GLU A 34 19.95 9.22 21.07
C GLU A 34 18.80 8.35 21.52
N THR A 35 18.09 7.70 20.59
CA THR A 35 16.99 6.78 20.92
C THR A 35 17.48 5.61 21.78
N ALA A 36 18.65 5.05 21.45
CA ALA A 36 19.29 3.98 22.23
C ALA A 36 19.57 4.41 23.67
N ARG A 37 20.11 5.62 23.86
CA ARG A 37 20.36 6.19 25.20
C ARG A 37 19.07 6.51 25.95
N CYS A 38 18.07 7.09 25.29
CA CYS A 38 16.78 7.43 25.93
C CYS A 38 16.02 6.21 26.42
N LEU A 39 16.13 5.07 25.72
CA LEU A 39 15.40 3.84 26.04
C LEU A 39 16.25 2.80 26.78
N ASP A 40 17.52 3.11 27.05
CA ASP A 40 18.51 2.20 27.63
C ASP A 40 18.57 0.84 26.92
N ILE A 41 18.70 0.87 25.58
CA ILE A 41 18.81 -0.32 24.73
C ILE A 41 19.94 -0.17 23.69
N GLY A 42 20.42 -1.29 23.16
CA GLY A 42 21.42 -1.29 22.10
C GLY A 42 20.92 -0.65 20.79
N THR A 43 21.82 -0.02 20.04
CA THR A 43 21.54 0.61 18.73
C THR A 43 21.01 -0.40 17.71
N GLU A 44 21.49 -1.64 17.73
CA GLU A 44 20.96 -2.73 16.89
C GLU A 44 19.51 -3.06 17.26
N ALA A 45 19.17 -3.08 18.55
CA ALA A 45 17.80 -3.27 19.00
C ALA A 45 16.88 -2.14 18.51
N VAL A 46 17.35 -0.89 18.51
CA VAL A 46 16.61 0.26 17.94
C VAL A 46 16.31 0.03 16.46
N LYS A 47 17.31 -0.35 15.65
CA LYS A 47 17.15 -0.63 14.21
C LYS A 47 16.13 -1.75 13.96
N THR A 48 16.28 -2.88 14.66
CA THR A 48 15.37 -4.02 14.53
C THR A 48 13.95 -3.65 14.96
N ARG A 49 13.78 -2.97 16.10
CA ARG A 49 12.48 -2.53 16.61
C ARG A 49 11.81 -1.55 15.66
N LEU A 50 12.55 -0.59 15.10
CA LEU A 50 12.02 0.35 14.11
C LEU A 50 11.55 -0.35 12.83
N HIS A 51 12.34 -1.30 12.32
CA HIS A 51 11.94 -2.09 11.15
C HIS A 51 10.66 -2.90 11.42
N ARG A 52 10.56 -3.53 12.59
CA ARG A 52 9.36 -4.27 13.01
C ARG A 52 8.15 -3.34 13.18
N ALA A 53 8.32 -2.19 13.80
CA ALA A 53 7.27 -1.17 13.96
C ALA A 53 6.69 -0.75 12.60
N ARG A 54 7.56 -0.43 11.62
CA ARG A 54 7.13 -0.09 10.25
C ARG A 54 6.40 -1.24 9.57
N SER A 55 6.86 -2.47 9.76
CA SER A 55 6.23 -3.66 9.17
C SER A 55 4.83 -3.90 9.75
N LEU A 56 4.66 -3.75 11.06
CA LEU A 56 3.37 -3.87 11.75
C LEU A 56 2.42 -2.75 11.33
N LEU A 57 2.88 -1.50 11.32
CA LEU A 57 2.09 -0.37 10.83
C LEU A 57 1.63 -0.57 9.40
N ARG A 58 2.53 -1.01 8.51
CA ARG A 58 2.17 -1.29 7.12
C ARG A 58 1.09 -2.36 7.03
N LYS A 59 1.21 -3.45 7.82
CA LYS A 59 0.22 -4.54 7.82
C LYS A 59 -1.14 -4.06 8.35
N ASP A 60 -1.16 -3.32 9.45
CA ASP A 60 -2.37 -2.76 10.05
C ASP A 60 -3.04 -1.75 9.11
N LEU A 61 -2.26 -0.82 8.54
CA LEU A 61 -2.76 0.11 7.54
C LEU A 61 -3.23 -0.60 6.26
N GLN A 62 -2.58 -1.67 5.82
CA GLN A 62 -3.05 -2.49 4.70
C GLN A 62 -4.32 -3.28 5.02
N GLN A 63 -4.58 -3.63 6.27
CA GLN A 63 -5.86 -4.26 6.65
C GLN A 63 -6.98 -3.21 6.69
N ARG A 64 -6.71 -2.06 7.32
CA ARG A 64 -7.65 -0.93 7.40
C ARG A 64 -7.95 -0.34 6.02
N ALA A 65 -6.91 -0.18 5.21
CA ALA A 65 -6.99 0.24 3.82
C ALA A 65 -7.18 -0.93 2.86
N GLY A 66 -7.25 -2.18 3.31
CA GLY A 66 -7.52 -3.35 2.45
C GLY A 66 -8.98 -3.42 2.03
N VAL A 67 -9.85 -2.82 2.85
CA VAL A 67 -11.22 -2.42 2.46
C VAL A 67 -11.18 -1.38 1.32
N VAL A 68 -10.08 -0.64 1.23
CA VAL A 68 -9.88 0.46 0.30
C VAL A 68 -9.07 0.00 -0.92
N SER A 69 -8.15 -0.96 -0.89
CA SER A 69 -7.31 -1.33 -2.05
C SER A 69 -8.06 -2.14 -3.11
N ALA A 70 -9.03 -2.95 -2.71
CA ALA A 70 -9.95 -3.58 -3.66
C ALA A 70 -10.92 -2.56 -4.29
N GLN A 71 -11.06 -1.36 -3.71
CA GLN A 71 -12.00 -0.33 -4.15
C GLN A 71 -11.38 0.99 -4.66
N VAL A 72 -10.09 1.25 -4.40
CA VAL A 72 -9.37 2.50 -4.76
C VAL A 72 -8.43 2.30 -5.93
N PHE A 73 -8.04 1.06 -6.22
CA PHE A 73 -7.53 0.70 -7.53
C PHE A 73 -8.46 -0.32 -8.20
N PRO A 74 -9.67 0.08 -8.64
CA PRO A 74 -10.20 -0.55 -9.83
C PRO A 74 -9.25 -0.08 -10.94
N PHE A 75 -8.24 -0.89 -11.26
CA PHE A 75 -7.68 -0.80 -12.60
C PHE A 75 -8.87 -1.05 -13.52
N HIS A 76 -9.48 0.03 -14.01
CA HIS A 76 -10.79 0.04 -14.65
C HIS A 76 -10.66 -0.60 -16.03
N LEU A 77 -10.59 -1.93 -16.10
CA LEU A 77 -10.79 -2.66 -17.36
C LEU A 77 -12.09 -2.19 -18.04
N SER A 78 -13.14 -1.94 -17.25
CA SER A 78 -14.42 -1.39 -17.72
C SER A 78 -14.37 0.01 -18.36
N ARG A 79 -13.36 0.85 -18.04
CA ARG A 79 -13.17 2.14 -18.73
C ARG A 79 -12.35 1.98 -20.02
N CYS A 80 -11.41 1.03 -20.03
CA CYS A 80 -10.69 0.63 -21.24
C CYS A 80 -11.64 -0.01 -22.25
N ASP A 81 -12.60 -0.83 -21.83
CA ASP A 81 -13.56 -1.51 -22.71
C ASP A 81 -14.30 -0.52 -23.62
N ARG A 82 -14.78 0.60 -23.07
CA ARG A 82 -15.44 1.65 -23.85
C ARG A 82 -14.52 2.28 -24.90
N VAL A 83 -13.25 2.51 -24.56
CA VAL A 83 -12.26 3.12 -25.48
C VAL A 83 -11.86 2.11 -26.55
N VAL A 84 -11.60 0.86 -26.16
CA VAL A 84 -11.27 -0.26 -27.03
C VAL A 84 -12.42 -0.53 -28.02
N GLU A 85 -13.66 -0.55 -27.55
CA GLU A 85 -14.86 -0.69 -28.40
C GLU A 85 -15.02 0.48 -29.37
N ALA A 86 -14.74 1.71 -28.94
CA ALA A 86 -14.79 2.88 -29.81
C ALA A 86 -13.70 2.82 -30.90
N VAL A 87 -12.50 2.34 -30.57
CA VAL A 87 -11.39 2.16 -31.52
C VAL A 87 -11.68 1.03 -32.50
N PHE A 88 -12.15 -0.14 -32.03
CA PHE A 88 -12.53 -1.25 -32.89
C PHE A 88 -13.66 -0.89 -33.85
N ARG A 89 -14.64 -0.07 -33.41
CA ARG A 89 -15.66 0.48 -34.33
C ARG A 89 -15.07 1.38 -35.42
N ARG A 90 -14.02 2.15 -35.09
CA ARG A 90 -13.34 3.06 -36.03
C ARG A 90 -12.43 2.33 -37.02
N ILE A 91 -11.79 1.24 -36.58
CA ILE A 91 -10.86 0.44 -37.39
C ILE A 91 -11.61 -0.62 -38.20
N GLY A 92 -12.65 -1.25 -37.63
CA GLY A 92 -13.48 -2.27 -38.28
C GLY A 92 -14.32 -1.74 -39.44
N SER A 93 -14.56 -0.43 -39.51
CA SER A 93 -15.15 0.21 -40.69
C SER A 93 -14.13 0.49 -41.81
N ARG A 94 -12.89 -0.02 -41.71
CA ARG A 94 -11.81 0.30 -42.65
C ARG A 94 -10.88 -0.87 -43.00
N SER A 95 -11.26 -2.12 -42.75
CA SER A 95 -10.48 -3.27 -43.24
C SER A 95 -11.39 -4.45 -43.55
N GLU A 96 -11.63 -4.68 -44.84
CA GLU A 96 -11.93 -6.01 -45.36
C GLU A 96 -10.80 -6.98 -44.96
N GLY A 97 -11.19 -8.20 -44.60
CA GLY A 97 -10.29 -9.37 -44.68
C GLY A 97 -9.64 -9.81 -43.37
N THR A 98 -10.29 -10.77 -42.70
CA THR A 98 -9.73 -12.12 -42.41
C THR A 98 -10.25 -12.62 -41.07
N LEU A 99 -11.07 -13.67 -41.19
CA LEU A 99 -11.56 -14.55 -40.15
C LEU A 99 -10.40 -15.07 -39.28
N ILE A 100 -10.55 -15.00 -37.96
CA ILE A 100 -9.92 -15.98 -37.08
C ILE A 100 -11.03 -16.54 -36.19
N SER A 101 -11.49 -17.73 -36.59
CA SER A 101 -12.37 -18.60 -35.83
C SER A 101 -11.56 -19.22 -34.70
N GLU A 102 -11.83 -18.86 -33.44
CA GLU A 102 -11.45 -19.70 -32.30
C GLU A 102 -12.62 -20.65 -31.99
N GLN A 103 -12.41 -21.92 -32.30
CA GLN A 103 -13.25 -23.03 -31.84
C GLN A 103 -12.94 -23.33 -30.36
N PRO A 104 -13.92 -23.78 -29.56
CA PRO A 104 -13.69 -24.12 -28.16
C PRO A 104 -12.98 -25.47 -28.03
N THR A 105 -11.81 -25.51 -27.39
CA THR A 105 -11.06 -26.74 -27.11
C THR A 105 -11.60 -27.41 -25.84
N THR A 106 -12.04 -28.67 -25.95
CA THR A 106 -12.09 -29.64 -24.85
C THR A 106 -10.71 -30.24 -24.64
#